data_AF-A0A086JJ06-F1
#
_entry.id   AF-A0A086JJ06-F1
#
_cell.length_a   1.000
_cell.length_b   1.000
_cell.length_c   1.000
_cell.angle_alpha   90.00
_cell.angle_beta   90.00
_cell.angle_gamma   90.00
#
_symmetry.space_group_name_H-M   'P 1'
#
loop_
_entity.id
_entity.type
_entity.pdbx_description
1 polymer ?
#
loop_
_entity_poly.entity_id
_entity_poly.type
_entity_poly.pdbx_seq_one_letter_code
_entity_poly.pdbx_strand_id
1 'polypeptide(L)' 'HTYKLRSLLSVVPALKLATGLRLEWHQDGLLLLQLLIKPQLQTRLFLHFYLFATVTQSEN' A
#
# COMPACT_ATOMS: atom_id res chain seq x y z
N HIS A 1 7.22 12.78 0.47
CA HIS A 1 7.82 11.50 0.03
C HIS A 1 7.40 11.20 -1.40
N THR A 2 8.32 10.73 -2.24
CA THR A 2 8.03 10.38 -3.65
C THR A 2 8.09 8.87 -3.81
N TYR A 3 7.06 8.25 -4.37
CA TYR A 3 6.99 6.79 -4.55
C TYR A 3 7.10 6.43 -6.02
N LYS A 4 7.73 5.28 -6.33
CA LYS A 4 7.78 4.77 -7.71
C LYS A 4 6.36 4.43 -8.16
N LEU A 5 5.93 4.99 -9.29
CA LEU A 5 4.61 4.75 -9.85
C LEU A 5 4.32 3.25 -10.02
N ARG A 6 5.30 2.47 -10.51
CA ARG A 6 5.17 1.00 -10.65
C ARG A 6 4.82 0.30 -9.33
N SER A 7 5.37 0.77 -8.21
CA SER A 7 5.13 0.19 -6.89
C SER A 7 3.72 0.52 -6.40
N LEU A 8 3.24 1.75 -6.64
CA LEU A 8 1.85 2.13 -6.37
C LEU A 8 0.86 1.32 -7.22
N LEU A 9 1.15 1.16 -8.52
CA LEU A 9 0.29 0.41 -9.45
C LEU A 9 0.21 -1.08 -9.11
N SER A 10 1.24 -1.65 -8.47
CA SER A 10 1.22 -3.06 -8.04
C SER A 10 0.11 -3.39 -7.04
N VAL A 11 -0.42 -2.39 -6.33
CA VAL A 11 -1.48 -2.55 -5.32
C VAL A 11 -2.88 -2.53 -5.95
N VAL A 12 -3.02 -2.01 -7.18
CA VAL A 12 -4.31 -1.82 -7.87
C VAL A 12 -5.14 -3.11 -7.99
N PRO A 13 -4.57 -4.29 -8.31
CA PRO A 13 -5.35 -5.53 -8.36
C PRO A 13 -6.00 -5.88 -7.02
N ALA A 14 -5.27 -5.71 -5.92
CA ALA A 14 -5.78 -5.99 -4.59
C ALA A 14 -6.83 -4.95 -4.14
N LEU A 15 -6.67 -3.69 -4.54
CA LEU A 15 -7.67 -2.64 -4.32
C LEU A 15 -9.02 -2.97 -4.96
N LYS A 16 -9.04 -3.61 -6.14
CA LYS A 16 -10.30 -4.03 -6.80
C LYS A 16 -11.10 -5.05 -5.98
N LEU A 17 -10.43 -5.81 -5.13
CA LEU A 17 -11.04 -6.81 -4.25
C LEU A 17 -11.29 -6.26 -2.84
N ALA A 18 -10.78 -5.08 -2.53
CA ALA A 18 -10.87 -4.50 -1.21
C ALA A 18 -12.28 -3.94 -0.96
N THR A 19 -12.81 -4.27 0.21
CA THR A 19 -14.05 -3.70 0.77
C THR A 19 -13.78 -2.61 1.81
N GLY A 20 -12.51 -2.45 2.20
CA GLY A 20 -12.05 -1.36 3.05
C GLY A 20 -10.58 -1.09 2.78
N LEU A 21 -10.17 0.17 2.95
CA LEU A 21 -8.81 0.65 2.76
C LEU A 21 -8.44 1.53 3.96
N ARG A 22 -7.30 1.24 4.57
CA ARG A 22 -6.59 2.14 5.48
C ARG A 22 -5.23 2.44 4.90
N LEU A 23 -4.81 3.68 5.01
CA LEU A 23 -3.55 4.14 4.49
C LEU A 23 -2.84 4.98 5.55
N GLU A 24 -1.56 4.69 5.77
CA GLU A 24 -0.74 5.31 6.81
C GLU A 24 0.62 5.70 6.23
N TRP A 25 0.98 6.98 6.39
CA TRP A 25 2.28 7.50 6.02
C TRP A 25 3.13 7.64 7.27
N HIS A 26 4.27 6.97 7.29
CA HIS A 26 5.27 7.13 8.33
C HIS A 26 6.30 8.19 7.92
N GLN A 27 6.88 8.85 8.93
CA GLN A 27 7.85 9.94 8.74
C GLN A 27 9.16 9.47 8.07
N ASP A 28 9.49 8.18 8.16
CA ASP A 28 10.62 7.52 7.50
C ASP A 28 10.40 7.31 5.99
N GLY A 29 9.23 7.68 5.47
CA GLY A 29 8.87 7.50 4.07
C GLY A 29 8.33 6.11 3.74
N LEU A 30 7.96 5.32 4.74
CA LEU A 30 7.14 4.13 4.53
C LEU A 30 5.66 4.53 4.34
N LEU A 31 5.06 4.02 3.28
CA LEU A 31 3.63 4.06 3.03
C LEU A 31 3.05 2.67 3.25
N LEU A 32 2.21 2.54 4.28
CA LEU A 32 1.45 1.33 4.58
C LEU A 32 0.05 1.43 3.98
N LEU A 33 -0.32 0.47 3.13
CA LEU A 33 -1.71 0.27 2.70
C LEU A 33 -2.23 -1.03 3.30
N GLN A 34 -3.30 -0.94 4.08
CA GLN A 34 -4.02 -2.09 4.63
C GLN A 34 -5.38 -2.21 3.93
N LEU A 35 -5.59 -3.33 3.24
CA LEU A 35 -6.83 -3.64 2.54
C LEU A 35 -7.61 -4.67 3.31
N LEU A 36 -8.89 -4.39 3.59
CA LEU A 36 -9.84 -5.38 4.09
C LEU A 36 -10.55 -6.03 2.91
N ILE A 37 -10.35 -7.33 2.73
CA ILE A 37 -11.07 -8.16 1.77
C ILE A 37 -12.09 -8.99 2.55
N LYS A 38 -13.35 -8.97 2.10
CA LYS A 38 -14.43 -9.81 2.64
C LYS A 38 -14.78 -10.88 1.62
N PRO A 39 -14.03 -11.99 1.54
CA PRO A 39 -14.48 -13.14 0.77
C PRO A 39 -15.83 -13.61 1.33
N GLN A 40 -16.73 -14.07 0.47
CA GLN A 40 -18.07 -14.49 0.85
C GLN A 40 -18.00 -15.45 2.07
N LEU A 41 -18.69 -15.03 3.14
CA LEU A 41 -19.02 -15.78 4.34
C LEU A 41 -17.88 -15.95 5.37
N GLN A 42 -17.86 -15.00 6.31
CA GLN A 42 -17.33 -15.09 7.69
C GLN A 42 -15.86 -14.77 7.93
N THR A 43 -14.98 -14.82 6.94
CA THR A 43 -13.56 -14.49 7.14
C THR A 43 -13.24 -13.04 6.77
N ARG A 44 -12.53 -12.34 7.66
CA ARG A 44 -11.92 -11.02 7.36
C ARG A 44 -10.48 -11.25 6.95
N LEU A 45 -10.14 -10.96 5.70
CA LEU A 45 -8.78 -11.02 5.20
C LEU A 45 -8.20 -9.61 5.18
N PHE A 46 -6.97 -9.44 5.67
CA PHE A 46 -6.22 -8.19 5.55
C PHE A 46 -5.00 -8.41 4.67
N LEU A 47 -4.81 -7.54 3.68
CA LEU A 47 -3.57 -7.46 2.90
C LEU A 47 -2.83 -6.19 3.26
N HIS A 48 -1.55 -6.31 3.56
CA HIS A 48 -0.67 -5.19 3.90
C HIS A 48 0.38 -4.99 2.82
N PHE A 49 0.46 -3.77 2.30
CA PHE A 49 1.47 -3.35 1.34
C PHE A 49 2.36 -2.30 2.00
N TYR A 50 3.66 -2.58 2.00
CA TYR A 50 4.70 -1.72 2.55
C TYR A 50 5.47 -1.11 1.37
N LEU A 51 5.24 0.17 1.10
CA LEU A 51 5.87 0.87 -0.02
C LEU A 51 6.88 1.88 0.52
N PHE A 52 8.15 1.68 0.22
CA PHE A 52 9.19 2.64 0.57
C PHE A 52 9.24 3.79 -0.43
N ALA A 53 9.41 5.00 0.09
CA ALA A 53 9.72 6.16 -0.71
C ALA A 53 11.02 5.95 -1.48
N THR A 54 11.07 6.55 -2.66
CA THR A 54 12.28 6.66 -3.45
C THR A 54 13.22 7.59 -2.71
N VAL A 55 14.38 7.09 -2.31
CA VAL A 55 15.47 7.94 -1.87
C VAL A 55 16.09 8.53 -3.13
N THR A 56 15.82 9.80 -3.40
CA THR A 56 16.61 10.54 -4.37
C THR A 56 17.96 10.77 -3.68
N GLN A 57 18.97 9.98 -4.02
CA GLN A 57 20.33 10.36 -3.69
C GLN A 57 20.57 11.70 -4.39
N SER A 58 20.66 12.76 -3.61
CA SER A 58 21.22 14.02 -4.10
C SER A 58 22.67 13.70 -4.39
N GLU A 59 23.00 13.44 -5.66
CA GLU A 59 24.38 13.39 -6.11
C GLU A 59 25.00 14.75 -5.76
N ASN A 60 25.98 14.72 -4.85
CA ASN A 60 26.87 15.83 -4.55
C ASN A 60 28.09 15.73 -5.47
#